data_AF-A0A6P4B474-F1
#
_entry.id   AF-A0A6P4B474-F1
#
_cell.length_a   1.000
_cell.length_b   1.000
_cell.length_c   1.000
_cell.angle_alpha   90.00
_cell.angle_beta   90.00
_cell.angle_gamma   90.00
#
_symmetry.space_group_name_H-M   'P 1'
#
loop_
_entity.id
_entity.type
_entity.pdbx_description
1 polymer ?
#
loop_
_entity_poly.entity_id
_entity_poly.type
_entity_poly.pdbx_seq_one_letter_code
_entity_poly.pdbx_strand_id
1 'polypeptide(L)'
;MRLERLPDVESDFGDRDSQDTASLTEFQVGQQFQNKEEVVLCVKTYSIYHRVEYKVMESDHDTYYDKCKEFGNSCRRDHRKLDYHVIFAFILPMIKADAAVSIKVLQNATEAHFGFRLTYRRVWLAKQKAVVQKYGNWEEAYNELPRWVLSVKIMMPGSIEVLKTSPMQVGDQDPFVRKIWKTLLVAIAHDGNSNTVHIAFFLVGGENAESWSFFLSHLLQHMTPQQSILVISDRNNGIKAALEVLDGGWVPPAAYRAFRIKHVAANFTLSFKGKDAMRLLVNAAYAKIEVDFDYWFDILRTEDLTMCDWANMMEYDKWT
;
A
#
# COMPACT_ATOMS: atom_id res chain seq x y z
N MET A 1 32.39 -9.38 -15.96
CA MET A 1 33.02 -8.34 -16.81
C MET A 1 34.08 -7.58 -16.00
N ARG A 2 35.18 -7.13 -16.61
CA ARG A 2 36.27 -6.41 -15.94
C ARG A 2 36.39 -4.98 -16.48
N LEU A 3 36.56 -3.99 -15.61
CA LEU A 3 36.81 -2.61 -16.02
C LEU A 3 38.27 -2.45 -16.46
N GLU A 4 38.50 -1.97 -17.67
CA GLU A 4 39.84 -1.75 -18.21
C GLU A 4 40.01 -0.30 -18.68
N ARG A 5 41.23 0.22 -18.55
CA ARG A 5 41.60 1.53 -19.11
C ARG A 5 42.09 1.31 -20.55
N LEU A 6 41.60 2.11 -21.49
CA LEU A 6 42.15 2.10 -22.86
C LEU A 6 43.50 2.84 -22.90
N PRO A 7 44.47 2.34 -23.69
CA PRO A 7 45.88 2.74 -23.60
C PRO A 7 46.23 4.21 -23.95
N ASP A 8 45.30 5.01 -24.49
CA ASP A 8 45.61 6.34 -25.05
C ASP A 8 44.88 7.53 -24.39
N VAL A 9 44.48 7.44 -23.11
CA VAL A 9 43.81 8.56 -22.42
C VAL A 9 44.38 8.76 -21.00
N GLU A 10 45.10 9.86 -20.79
CA GLU A 10 45.41 10.36 -19.44
C GLU A 10 44.13 10.86 -18.78
N SER A 11 43.78 10.29 -17.63
CA SER A 11 42.76 10.84 -16.73
C SER A 11 43.19 10.66 -15.28
N ASP A 12 42.87 11.67 -14.47
CA ASP A 12 43.25 11.81 -13.07
C ASP A 12 42.36 10.94 -12.16
N PHE A 13 42.47 9.61 -12.30
CA PHE A 13 41.92 8.69 -11.31
C PHE A 13 43.02 8.40 -10.28
N GLY A 14 42.93 9.05 -9.12
CA GLY A 14 43.86 8.83 -8.01
C GLY A 14 43.66 7.48 -7.34
N ASP A 15 44.76 6.80 -7.01
CA ASP A 15 44.77 5.61 -6.18
C ASP A 15 44.39 5.98 -4.73
N ARG A 16 43.27 5.46 -4.22
CA ARG A 16 42.97 5.45 -2.79
C ARG A 16 42.37 4.12 -2.35
N ASP A 17 43.03 3.52 -1.36
CA ASP A 17 42.55 2.41 -0.57
C ASP A 17 41.68 2.93 0.58
N SER A 18 40.38 2.64 0.57
CA SER A 18 39.57 2.60 1.80
C SER A 18 38.30 1.78 1.59
N GLN A 19 38.16 0.74 2.40
CA GLN A 19 36.97 -0.10 2.53
C GLN A 19 35.81 0.67 3.19
N ASP A 20 34.62 0.19 2.86
CA ASP A 20 33.31 0.47 3.47
C ASP A 20 32.55 1.71 2.97
N THR A 21 31.47 1.41 2.22
CA THR A 21 30.41 2.28 1.64
C THR A 21 30.66 2.96 0.28
N ALA A 22 31.86 2.88 -0.29
CA ALA A 22 32.26 3.61 -1.52
C ALA A 22 31.96 2.91 -2.88
N SER A 23 31.34 1.73 -2.91
CA SER A 23 31.46 0.82 -4.08
C SER A 23 30.75 1.24 -5.38
N LEU A 24 29.95 2.30 -5.39
CA LEU A 24 29.21 2.76 -6.58
C LEU A 24 29.58 4.17 -7.06
N THR A 25 30.35 4.92 -6.29
CA THR A 25 30.70 6.33 -6.57
C THR A 25 32.09 6.50 -7.18
N GLU A 26 32.95 5.49 -7.03
CA GLU A 26 34.30 5.47 -7.59
C GLU A 26 34.61 4.11 -8.23
N PHE A 27 35.50 4.14 -9.22
CA PHE A 27 35.91 2.96 -9.99
C PHE A 27 37.39 2.68 -9.81
N GLN A 28 37.74 1.39 -9.81
CA GLN A 28 39.13 0.95 -9.89
C GLN A 28 39.38 0.19 -11.18
N VAL A 29 40.50 0.49 -11.84
CA VAL A 29 40.93 -0.29 -13.01
C VAL A 29 41.15 -1.73 -12.56
N GLY A 30 40.53 -2.66 -13.29
CA GLY A 30 40.56 -4.09 -12.99
C GLY A 30 39.40 -4.59 -12.12
N GLN A 31 38.50 -3.71 -11.66
CA GLN A 31 37.29 -4.09 -10.90
C GLN A 31 36.43 -5.09 -11.69
N GLN A 32 35.93 -6.11 -11.00
CA GLN A 32 35.10 -7.15 -11.59
C GLN A 32 33.62 -6.94 -11.22
N PHE A 33 32.75 -7.21 -12.19
CA PHE A 33 31.30 -7.14 -12.07
C PHE A 33 30.68 -8.47 -12.46
N GLN A 34 29.61 -8.85 -11.77
CA GLN A 34 28.90 -10.12 -11.96
C GLN A 34 28.24 -10.19 -13.33
N ASN A 35 27.66 -9.08 -13.79
CA ASN A 35 26.95 -9.02 -15.06
C ASN A 35 27.00 -7.60 -15.65
N LYS A 36 26.57 -7.49 -16.90
CA LYS A 36 26.52 -6.23 -17.64
C LYS A 36 25.58 -5.19 -17.01
N GLU A 37 24.50 -5.62 -16.38
CA GLU A 37 23.53 -4.72 -15.76
C GLU A 37 24.15 -3.97 -14.57
N GLU A 38 24.98 -4.66 -13.79
CA GLU A 38 25.77 -4.08 -12.71
C GLU A 38 26.76 -3.04 -13.25
N VAL A 39 27.49 -3.35 -14.34
CA VAL A 39 28.38 -2.39 -15.01
C VAL A 39 27.63 -1.12 -15.41
N VAL A 40 26.49 -1.29 -16.12
CA VAL A 40 25.67 -0.17 -16.60
C VAL A 40 25.14 0.68 -15.44
N LEU A 41 24.70 0.04 -14.35
CA LEU A 41 24.22 0.74 -13.17
C LEU A 41 25.33 1.56 -12.52
N CYS A 42 26.52 0.97 -12.34
CA CYS A 42 27.66 1.66 -11.74
C CYS A 42 28.09 2.86 -12.59
N VAL A 43 28.21 2.69 -13.91
CA VAL A 43 28.61 3.78 -14.82
C VAL A 43 27.63 4.94 -14.76
N LYS A 44 26.33 4.64 -14.73
CA LYS A 44 25.29 5.67 -14.55
C LYS A 44 25.44 6.37 -13.20
N THR A 45 25.61 5.64 -12.10
CA THR A 45 25.76 6.22 -10.75
C THR A 45 26.98 7.13 -10.67
N TYR A 46 28.13 6.66 -11.16
CA TYR A 46 29.35 7.46 -11.26
C TYR A 46 29.12 8.74 -12.06
N SER A 47 28.49 8.64 -13.23
CA SER A 47 28.21 9.81 -14.07
C SER A 47 27.33 10.85 -13.39
N ILE A 48 26.34 10.40 -12.61
CA ILE A 48 25.43 11.27 -11.85
C ILE A 48 26.18 11.95 -10.71
N TYR A 49 27.01 11.21 -9.97
CA TYR A 49 27.76 11.69 -8.82
C TYR A 49 28.81 12.75 -9.22
N HIS A 50 29.60 12.45 -10.25
CA HIS A 50 30.63 13.35 -10.78
C HIS A 50 30.08 14.39 -11.78
N ARG A 51 28.77 14.38 -12.03
CA ARG A 51 28.07 15.31 -12.94
C ARG A 51 28.66 15.35 -14.35
N VAL A 52 29.06 14.19 -14.87
CA VAL A 52 29.63 14.03 -16.21
C VAL A 52 28.62 13.38 -17.17
N GLU A 53 28.56 13.86 -18.42
CA GLU A 53 27.85 13.13 -19.46
C GLU A 53 28.78 12.11 -20.13
N TYR A 54 28.22 10.99 -20.58
CA TYR A 54 28.97 10.00 -21.34
C TYR A 54 28.13 9.46 -22.49
N LYS A 55 28.82 9.03 -23.55
CA LYS A 55 28.23 8.36 -24.69
C LYS A 55 28.67 6.91 -24.71
N VAL A 56 27.71 5.98 -24.75
CA VAL A 56 27.99 4.58 -25.03
C VAL A 56 28.42 4.48 -26.48
N MET A 57 29.61 3.95 -26.69
CA MET A 57 30.20 3.77 -28.01
C MET A 57 29.87 2.38 -28.54
N GLU A 58 30.09 1.35 -27.71
CA GLU A 58 29.82 -0.05 -28.06
C GLU A 58 29.24 -0.79 -26.85
N SER A 59 28.36 -1.76 -27.11
CA SER A 59 27.65 -2.49 -26.07
C SER A 59 27.13 -3.81 -26.62
N ASP A 60 27.81 -4.92 -26.30
CA ASP A 60 27.43 -6.29 -26.65
C ASP A 60 27.24 -7.15 -25.39
N HIS A 61 27.05 -8.46 -25.48
CA HIS A 61 26.78 -9.30 -24.31
C HIS A 61 27.89 -9.27 -23.24
N ASP A 62 29.16 -9.07 -23.64
CA ASP A 62 30.33 -9.16 -22.76
C ASP A 62 31.14 -7.86 -22.68
N THR A 63 30.82 -6.87 -23.52
CA THR A 63 31.53 -5.59 -23.65
C THR A 63 30.59 -4.41 -23.43
N TYR A 64 31.03 -3.44 -22.63
CA TYR A 64 30.38 -2.15 -22.46
C TYR A 64 31.44 -1.06 -22.53
N TYR A 65 31.50 -0.35 -23.66
CA TYR A 65 32.47 0.71 -23.91
C TYR A 65 31.76 2.06 -23.98
N ASP A 66 32.23 3.00 -23.17
CA ASP A 66 31.74 4.35 -23.14
C ASP A 66 32.86 5.40 -23.12
N LYS A 67 32.51 6.61 -23.54
CA LYS A 67 33.41 7.75 -23.56
C LYS A 67 32.79 8.93 -22.83
N CYS A 68 33.52 9.45 -21.84
CA CYS A 68 33.16 10.68 -21.13
C CYS A 68 33.12 11.85 -22.11
N LYS A 69 32.16 12.75 -21.92
CA LYS A 69 32.01 14.00 -22.64
C LYS A 69 31.95 15.13 -21.61
N GLU A 70 32.99 15.95 -21.54
CA GLU A 70 32.96 17.16 -20.72
C GLU A 70 31.84 18.11 -21.19
N PHE A 71 31.15 18.71 -20.23
CA PHE A 71 30.13 19.72 -20.48
C PHE A 71 30.63 21.09 -20.03
N GLY A 72 30.47 22.09 -20.90
CA GLY A 72 30.60 23.50 -20.52
C GLY A 72 29.49 23.92 -19.54
N ASN A 73 29.88 24.76 -18.57
CA ASN A 73 29.09 25.29 -17.45
C ASN A 73 27.63 25.69 -17.77
N SER A 74 26.72 24.72 -17.84
CA SER A 74 25.28 24.98 -17.83
C SER A 74 24.59 23.98 -16.91
N CYS A 75 24.10 24.47 -15.77
CA CYS A 75 23.30 23.73 -14.81
C CYS A 75 22.05 23.15 -15.49
N ARG A 76 22.11 21.88 -15.92
CA ARG A 76 20.89 21.10 -16.16
C ARG A 76 20.30 20.72 -14.81
N ARG A 77 19.04 21.11 -14.60
CA ARG A 77 18.26 20.76 -13.41
C ARG A 77 18.03 19.24 -13.25
N ASP A 78 18.28 18.47 -14.32
CA ASP A 78 18.10 17.01 -14.38
C ASP A 78 19.34 16.31 -14.98
N HIS A 79 19.70 15.14 -14.45
CA HIS A 79 20.70 14.26 -15.06
C HIS A 79 20.04 13.22 -15.97
N ARG A 80 20.39 13.19 -17.26
CA ARG A 80 19.77 12.28 -18.25
C ARG A 80 19.91 10.79 -17.90
N LYS A 81 20.93 10.44 -17.12
CA LYS A 81 21.21 9.05 -16.69
C LYS A 81 20.57 8.67 -15.36
N LEU A 82 19.97 9.64 -14.63
CA LEU A 82 19.11 9.36 -13.48
C LEU A 82 17.75 8.86 -14.00
N ASP A 83 17.79 7.70 -14.63
CA ASP A 83 16.64 7.01 -15.18
C ASP A 83 15.97 6.13 -14.12
N TYR A 84 14.89 5.49 -14.52
CA TYR A 84 14.08 4.71 -13.60
C TYR A 84 14.84 3.51 -12.99
N HIS A 85 15.89 2.97 -13.63
CA HIS A 85 16.66 1.84 -13.10
C HIS A 85 17.55 2.28 -11.93
N VAL A 86 18.19 3.44 -12.07
CA VAL A 86 19.03 4.02 -11.00
C VAL A 86 18.16 4.35 -9.78
N ILE A 87 17.01 5.00 -10.02
CA ILE A 87 16.07 5.34 -8.94
C ILE A 87 15.57 4.06 -8.26
N PHE A 88 15.15 3.06 -9.05
CA PHE A 88 14.70 1.76 -8.55
C PHE A 88 15.77 1.08 -7.68
N ALA A 89 17.02 1.00 -8.14
CA ALA A 89 18.10 0.36 -7.39
C ALA A 89 18.33 1.05 -6.04
N PHE A 90 18.29 2.38 -6.03
CA PHE A 90 18.44 3.18 -4.81
C PHE A 90 17.29 2.99 -3.81
N ILE A 91 16.03 3.01 -4.26
CA ILE A 91 14.87 2.93 -3.36
C ILE A 91 14.50 1.48 -2.97
N LEU A 92 14.98 0.48 -3.69
CA LEU A 92 14.60 -0.92 -3.48
C LEU A 92 14.82 -1.39 -2.02
N PRO A 93 15.95 -1.10 -1.35
CA PRO A 93 16.12 -1.44 0.06
C PRO A 93 15.06 -0.79 0.96
N MET A 94 14.69 0.46 0.70
CA MET A 94 13.65 1.17 1.45
C MET A 94 12.28 0.49 1.31
N ILE A 95 11.93 0.06 0.09
CA ILE A 95 10.68 -0.68 -0.19
C ILE A 95 10.68 -2.08 0.41
N LYS A 96 11.85 -2.75 0.43
CA LYS A 96 12.02 -4.04 1.10
C LYS A 96 11.77 -3.92 2.60
N ALA A 97 12.24 -2.85 3.24
CA ALA A 97 11.96 -2.56 4.64
C ALA A 97 10.50 -2.18 4.88
N ASP A 98 9.96 -1.23 4.11
CA ASP A 98 8.58 -0.77 4.23
C ASP A 98 8.00 -0.40 2.85
N ALA A 99 7.01 -1.17 2.40
CA ALA A 99 6.34 -0.92 1.13
C ALA A 99 5.35 0.26 1.20
N ALA A 100 4.89 0.63 2.40
CA ALA A 100 3.95 1.72 2.62
C ALA A 100 4.61 3.10 2.54
N VAL A 101 5.96 3.17 2.55
CA VAL A 101 6.72 4.43 2.48
C VAL A 101 6.19 5.36 1.38
N SER A 102 5.90 6.60 1.75
CA SER A 102 5.27 7.54 0.82
C SER A 102 6.23 7.94 -0.31
N ILE A 103 5.67 8.24 -1.49
CA ILE A 103 6.46 8.66 -2.65
C ILE A 103 7.20 9.97 -2.36
N LYS A 104 6.63 10.85 -1.53
CA LYS A 104 7.28 12.10 -1.10
C LYS A 104 8.54 11.84 -0.29
N VAL A 105 8.53 10.84 0.60
CA VAL A 105 9.71 10.43 1.37
C VAL A 105 10.79 9.88 0.44
N LEU A 106 10.42 8.99 -0.48
CA LEU A 106 11.35 8.44 -1.48
C LEU A 106 11.94 9.54 -2.37
N GLN A 107 11.10 10.49 -2.79
CA GLN A 107 11.53 11.63 -3.58
C GLN A 107 12.57 12.44 -2.81
N ASN A 108 12.28 12.86 -1.59
CA ASN A 108 13.21 13.63 -0.75
C ASN A 108 14.54 12.88 -0.53
N ALA A 109 14.50 11.57 -0.27
CA ALA A 109 15.70 10.76 -0.09
C ALA A 109 16.54 10.68 -1.37
N THR A 110 15.89 10.52 -2.52
CA THR A 110 16.57 10.45 -3.82
C THR A 110 17.15 11.80 -4.21
N GLU A 111 16.44 12.90 -3.93
CA GLU A 111 16.92 14.27 -4.12
C GLU A 111 18.12 14.58 -3.22
N ALA A 112 18.09 14.16 -1.96
CA ALA A 112 19.20 14.32 -1.03
C ALA A 112 20.45 13.52 -1.45
N HIS A 113 20.26 12.32 -2.01
CA HIS A 113 21.37 11.46 -2.42
C HIS A 113 22.03 11.90 -3.74
N PHE A 114 21.23 12.21 -4.77
CA PHE A 114 21.76 12.54 -6.10
C PHE A 114 21.87 14.05 -6.34
N GLY A 115 21.24 14.89 -5.52
CA GLY A 115 21.24 16.35 -5.69
C GLY A 115 20.44 16.84 -6.90
N PHE A 116 19.52 16.03 -7.43
CA PHE A 116 18.64 16.38 -8.56
C PHE A 116 17.18 16.22 -8.17
N ARG A 117 16.36 17.23 -8.47
CA ARG A 117 14.92 17.22 -8.17
C ARG A 117 14.19 16.25 -9.08
N LEU A 118 13.45 15.29 -8.52
CA LEU A 118 12.72 14.30 -9.32
C LEU A 118 11.24 14.67 -9.49
N THR A 119 10.65 14.23 -10.60
CA THR A 119 9.20 14.29 -10.75
C THR A 119 8.55 13.15 -9.98
N TYR A 120 7.40 13.42 -9.37
CA TYR A 120 6.60 12.42 -8.65
C TYR A 120 6.38 11.15 -9.48
N ARG A 121 6.06 11.30 -10.78
CA ARG A 121 5.80 10.19 -11.70
C ARG A 121 6.99 9.25 -11.85
N ARG A 122 8.23 9.76 -11.90
CA ARG A 122 9.43 8.92 -12.02
C ARG A 122 9.65 8.07 -10.78
N VAL A 123 9.51 8.68 -9.59
CA VAL A 123 9.63 7.97 -8.31
C VAL A 123 8.49 6.96 -8.13
N TRP A 124 7.27 7.32 -8.54
CA TRP A 124 6.12 6.41 -8.52
C TRP A 124 6.38 5.16 -9.39
N LEU A 125 6.86 5.32 -10.64
CA LEU A 125 7.18 4.20 -11.52
C LEU A 125 8.27 3.29 -10.95
N ALA A 126 9.34 3.87 -10.41
CA ALA A 126 10.40 3.11 -9.75
C ALA A 126 9.85 2.35 -8.53
N LYS A 127 8.99 2.98 -7.72
CA LYS A 127 8.32 2.33 -6.58
C LYS A 127 7.47 1.15 -7.04
N GLN A 128 6.67 1.30 -8.10
CA GLN A 128 5.85 0.20 -8.62
C GLN A 128 6.71 -0.99 -9.04
N LYS A 129 7.84 -0.76 -9.73
CA LYS A 129 8.78 -1.83 -10.09
C LYS A 129 9.38 -2.52 -8.86
N ALA A 130 9.76 -1.75 -7.83
CA ALA A 130 10.28 -2.30 -6.57
C ALA A 130 9.22 -3.13 -5.80
N VAL A 131 7.96 -2.69 -5.81
CA VAL A 131 6.84 -3.44 -5.22
C VAL A 131 6.62 -4.75 -5.97
N VAL A 132 6.62 -4.73 -7.31
CA VAL A 132 6.50 -5.95 -8.13
C VAL A 132 7.66 -6.90 -7.89
N GLN A 133 8.89 -6.41 -7.73
CA GLN A 133 10.02 -7.28 -7.40
C GLN A 133 9.88 -7.93 -6.02
N LYS A 134 9.26 -7.25 -5.04
CA LYS A 134 9.07 -7.76 -3.68
C LYS A 134 7.90 -8.72 -3.56
N TYR A 135 6.77 -8.41 -4.18
CA TYR A 135 5.49 -9.12 -3.98
C TYR A 135 5.02 -9.91 -5.19
N GLY A 136 5.73 -9.84 -6.32
CA GLY A 136 5.30 -10.41 -7.59
C GLY A 136 4.37 -9.47 -8.37
N ASN A 137 4.05 -9.87 -9.60
CA ASN A 137 3.11 -9.14 -10.43
C ASN A 137 1.68 -9.36 -9.92
N TRP A 138 0.91 -8.28 -9.78
CA TRP A 138 -0.48 -8.36 -9.32
C TRP A 138 -1.34 -9.17 -10.30
N GLU A 139 -1.10 -9.07 -11.61
CA GLU A 139 -1.82 -9.84 -12.63
C GLU A 139 -1.61 -11.35 -12.48
N GLU A 140 -0.37 -11.77 -12.20
CA GLU A 140 -0.05 -13.18 -11.89
C GLU A 140 -0.77 -13.63 -10.61
N ALA A 141 -0.74 -12.81 -9.55
CA ALA A 141 -1.47 -13.10 -8.32
C ALA A 141 -2.99 -13.26 -8.53
N TYR A 142 -3.60 -12.44 -9.40
CA TYR A 142 -5.02 -12.61 -9.76
C TYR A 142 -5.27 -13.91 -10.52
N ASN A 143 -4.36 -14.33 -11.38
CA ASN A 143 -4.49 -15.59 -12.13
C ASN A 143 -4.38 -16.82 -11.23
N GLU A 144 -3.73 -16.71 -10.07
CA GLU A 144 -3.67 -17.77 -9.05
C GLU A 144 -4.93 -17.87 -8.18
N LEU A 145 -5.81 -16.85 -8.17
CA LEU A 145 -7.00 -16.85 -7.30
C LEU A 145 -7.91 -18.08 -7.49
N PRO A 146 -8.26 -18.54 -8.72
CA PRO A 146 -9.09 -19.74 -8.87
C PRO A 146 -8.45 -20.99 -8.24
N ARG A 147 -7.13 -21.13 -8.37
CA ARG A 147 -6.39 -22.25 -7.79
C ARG A 147 -6.31 -22.15 -6.26
N TRP A 148 -6.12 -20.95 -5.74
CA TRP A 148 -6.13 -20.68 -4.30
C TRP A 148 -7.51 -20.99 -3.69
N VAL A 149 -8.58 -20.51 -4.33
CA VAL A 149 -9.98 -20.76 -3.91
C VAL A 149 -10.29 -22.27 -3.90
N LEU A 150 -9.89 -23.00 -4.94
CA LEU A 150 -10.04 -24.46 -4.97
C LEU A 150 -9.30 -25.13 -3.82
N SER A 151 -8.07 -24.69 -3.54
CA SER A 151 -7.24 -25.23 -2.45
C SER A 151 -7.87 -24.98 -1.09
N VAL A 152 -8.45 -23.79 -0.88
CA VAL A 152 -9.22 -23.43 0.32
C VAL A 152 -10.38 -24.39 0.54
N LYS A 153 -11.16 -24.72 -0.50
CA LYS A 153 -12.27 -25.67 -0.36
C LYS A 153 -11.85 -27.08 -0.02
N ILE A 154 -10.71 -27.53 -0.56
CA ILE A 154 -10.17 -28.86 -0.25
C ILE A 154 -9.68 -28.92 1.20
N MET A 155 -8.96 -27.88 1.65
CA MET A 155 -8.36 -27.86 3.00
C MET A 155 -9.37 -27.50 4.10
N MET A 156 -10.42 -26.73 3.78
CA MET A 156 -11.44 -26.29 4.72
C MET A 156 -12.84 -26.67 4.20
N PRO A 157 -13.25 -27.95 4.37
CA PRO A 157 -14.58 -28.42 3.99
C PRO A 157 -15.68 -27.56 4.64
N GLY A 158 -16.65 -27.13 3.84
CA GLY A 158 -17.69 -26.20 4.27
C GLY A 158 -17.46 -24.74 3.86
N SER A 159 -16.27 -24.41 3.33
CA SER A 159 -16.02 -23.09 2.73
C SER A 159 -16.91 -22.85 1.51
N ILE A 160 -17.47 -21.64 1.40
CA ILE A 160 -18.33 -21.23 0.29
C ILE A 160 -17.55 -20.29 -0.63
N GLU A 161 -17.56 -20.59 -1.92
CA GLU A 161 -16.94 -19.77 -2.95
C GLU A 161 -18.01 -19.20 -3.87
N VAL A 162 -17.87 -17.92 -4.22
CA VAL A 162 -18.69 -17.27 -5.24
C VAL A 162 -17.76 -16.47 -6.13
N LEU A 163 -17.56 -16.96 -7.36
CA LEU A 163 -16.75 -16.29 -8.37
C LEU A 163 -17.68 -15.77 -9.47
N LYS A 164 -17.90 -14.44 -9.49
CA LYS A 164 -18.63 -13.77 -10.56
C LYS A 164 -17.64 -13.02 -11.44
N THR A 165 -17.51 -13.44 -12.70
CA THR A 165 -16.72 -12.73 -13.70
C THR A 165 -17.67 -12.00 -14.66
N SER A 166 -17.36 -10.74 -14.97
CA SER A 166 -18.08 -9.99 -16.00
C SER A 166 -17.20 -9.94 -17.26
N PRO A 167 -17.65 -10.49 -18.40
CA PRO A 167 -16.97 -10.24 -19.66
C PRO A 167 -17.15 -8.75 -20.03
N MET A 168 -16.06 -8.05 -20.35
CA MET A 168 -16.16 -6.71 -20.94
C MET A 168 -16.28 -6.88 -22.46
N GLN A 169 -17.27 -6.25 -23.09
CA GLN A 169 -17.19 -5.96 -24.52
C GLN A 169 -16.29 -4.74 -24.69
N VAL A 170 -15.12 -4.96 -25.28
CA VAL A 170 -14.22 -3.89 -25.72
C VAL A 170 -14.53 -3.68 -27.19
N GLY A 171 -14.91 -2.46 -27.57
CA GLY A 171 -14.90 -2.06 -28.97
C GLY A 171 -13.48 -2.19 -29.52
N ASP A 172 -13.36 -2.89 -30.63
CA ASP A 172 -12.13 -3.26 -31.37
C ASP A 172 -10.86 -2.50 -31.00
N GLN A 173 -10.14 -2.99 -29.98
CA GLN A 173 -8.68 -3.10 -29.90
C GLN A 173 -8.31 -3.64 -28.51
N ASP A 174 -7.66 -4.82 -28.53
CA ASP A 174 -7.06 -5.57 -27.41
C ASP A 174 -8.01 -6.50 -26.60
N PRO A 175 -7.86 -7.84 -26.68
CA PRO A 175 -8.72 -8.77 -25.98
C PRO A 175 -8.27 -8.89 -24.51
N PHE A 176 -9.18 -8.54 -23.59
CA PHE A 176 -9.13 -8.75 -22.13
C PHE A 176 -8.28 -7.79 -21.28
N VAL A 177 -8.66 -6.52 -21.23
CA VAL A 177 -8.45 -5.76 -19.97
C VAL A 177 -9.52 -6.19 -18.98
N ARG A 178 -9.25 -7.22 -18.18
CA ARG A 178 -10.13 -7.59 -17.05
C ARG A 178 -10.24 -6.37 -16.13
N LYS A 179 -11.46 -5.93 -15.79
CA LYS A 179 -11.66 -4.92 -14.73
C LYS A 179 -10.98 -5.45 -13.47
N ILE A 180 -9.87 -4.82 -13.11
CA ILE A 180 -9.06 -5.22 -11.96
C ILE A 180 -9.89 -4.97 -10.70
N TRP A 181 -10.12 -6.01 -9.93
CA TRP A 181 -10.88 -5.95 -8.67
C TRP A 181 -10.01 -5.32 -7.57
N LYS A 182 -9.88 -3.99 -7.57
CA LYS A 182 -8.88 -3.27 -6.73
C LYS A 182 -9.17 -3.23 -5.23
N THR A 183 -10.37 -3.62 -4.82
CA THR A 183 -10.83 -3.45 -3.43
C THR A 183 -11.07 -4.81 -2.81
N LEU A 184 -10.49 -5.03 -1.62
CA LEU A 184 -10.76 -6.20 -0.80
C LEU A 184 -11.69 -5.81 0.35
N LEU A 185 -12.90 -6.33 0.35
CA LEU A 185 -13.81 -6.26 1.49
C LEU A 185 -13.57 -7.48 2.38
N VAL A 186 -13.58 -7.27 3.69
CA VAL A 186 -13.32 -8.33 4.68
C VAL A 186 -14.34 -8.22 5.80
N ALA A 187 -14.97 -9.35 6.14
CA ALA A 187 -15.78 -9.49 7.33
C ALA A 187 -14.97 -10.23 8.40
N ILE A 188 -15.02 -9.69 9.61
CA ILE A 188 -14.30 -10.19 10.77
C ILE A 188 -15.32 -10.40 11.88
N ALA A 189 -15.24 -11.54 12.55
CA ALA A 189 -16.00 -11.84 13.75
C ALA A 189 -15.08 -11.87 14.98
N HIS A 190 -15.66 -11.63 16.15
CA HIS A 190 -15.02 -11.88 17.43
C HIS A 190 -15.71 -13.05 18.13
N ASP A 191 -14.92 -13.95 18.70
CA ASP A 191 -15.45 -15.01 19.56
C ASP A 191 -15.62 -14.51 21.01
N GLY A 192 -16.20 -15.34 21.89
CA GLY A 192 -16.38 -15.01 23.30
C GLY A 192 -15.07 -14.75 24.07
N ASN A 193 -13.94 -15.21 23.52
CA ASN A 193 -12.60 -15.01 24.05
C ASN A 193 -11.91 -13.77 23.46
N SER A 194 -12.63 -12.95 22.69
CA SER A 194 -12.10 -11.75 22.03
C SER A 194 -11.04 -12.04 20.97
N ASN A 195 -10.95 -13.29 20.48
CA ASN A 195 -10.13 -13.61 19.31
C ASN A 195 -10.78 -13.03 18.06
N THR A 196 -9.93 -12.58 17.14
CA THR A 196 -10.35 -12.04 15.85
C THR A 196 -10.30 -13.15 14.81
N VAL A 197 -11.43 -13.43 14.16
CA VAL A 197 -11.54 -14.46 13.11
C VAL A 197 -12.01 -13.83 11.82
N HIS A 198 -11.26 -14.03 10.74
CA HIS A 198 -11.71 -13.64 9.40
C HIS A 198 -12.76 -14.64 8.90
N ILE A 199 -13.96 -14.15 8.60
CA ILE A 199 -15.09 -15.01 8.24
C ILE A 199 -15.48 -14.90 6.76
N ALA A 200 -15.17 -13.80 6.09
CA ALA A 200 -15.39 -13.67 4.64
C ALA A 200 -14.41 -12.68 4.00
N PHE A 201 -14.08 -12.94 2.75
CA PHE A 201 -13.28 -12.07 1.89
C PHE A 201 -14.01 -11.87 0.57
N PHE A 202 -13.97 -10.65 0.02
CA PHE A 202 -14.64 -10.35 -1.25
C PHE A 202 -13.85 -9.32 -2.06
N LEU A 203 -13.43 -9.71 -3.27
CA LEU A 203 -12.68 -8.86 -4.18
C LEU A 203 -13.65 -8.14 -5.13
N VAL A 204 -13.71 -6.82 -5.03
CA VAL A 204 -14.65 -5.94 -5.75
C VAL A 204 -13.93 -4.90 -6.61
N GLY A 205 -14.59 -4.46 -7.69
CA GLY A 205 -14.05 -3.46 -8.60
C GLY A 205 -13.97 -2.05 -7.98
N GLY A 206 -14.69 -1.85 -6.87
CA GLY A 206 -14.69 -0.63 -6.07
C GLY A 206 -15.72 -0.72 -4.94
N GLU A 207 -15.62 0.18 -3.97
CA GLU A 207 -16.59 0.30 -2.87
C GLU A 207 -17.83 1.06 -3.32
N ASN A 208 -18.87 0.34 -3.74
CA ASN A 208 -20.15 0.92 -4.13
C ASN A 208 -21.33 0.14 -3.54
N ALA A 209 -22.54 0.70 -3.62
CA ALA A 209 -23.74 0.11 -3.03
C ALA A 209 -24.00 -1.31 -3.56
N GLU A 210 -23.84 -1.58 -4.86
CA GLU A 210 -24.03 -2.91 -5.44
C GLU A 210 -23.05 -3.94 -4.85
N SER A 211 -21.77 -3.57 -4.72
CA SER A 211 -20.72 -4.42 -4.17
C SER A 211 -20.97 -4.74 -2.70
N TRP A 212 -21.41 -3.75 -1.91
CA TRP A 212 -21.77 -3.94 -0.50
C TRP A 212 -23.04 -4.77 -0.32
N SER A 213 -24.10 -4.51 -1.11
CA SER A 213 -25.32 -5.31 -1.08
C SER A 213 -25.06 -6.76 -1.43
N PHE A 214 -24.22 -7.02 -2.44
CA PHE A 214 -23.83 -8.39 -2.79
C PHE A 214 -23.02 -9.06 -1.69
N PHE A 215 -22.04 -8.35 -1.11
CA PHE A 215 -21.21 -8.90 -0.03
C PHE A 215 -22.04 -9.26 1.21
N LEU A 216 -22.89 -8.33 1.64
CA LEU A 216 -23.71 -8.48 2.84
C LEU A 216 -24.84 -9.51 2.62
N SER A 217 -25.42 -9.63 1.44
CA SER A 217 -26.43 -10.67 1.21
C SER A 217 -25.85 -12.08 1.34
N HIS A 218 -24.65 -12.31 0.81
CA HIS A 218 -23.96 -13.60 0.93
C HIS A 218 -23.51 -13.86 2.37
N LEU A 219 -23.03 -12.82 3.07
CA LEU A 219 -22.66 -12.95 4.48
C LEU A 219 -23.87 -13.36 5.34
N LEU A 220 -25.03 -12.74 5.10
CA LEU A 220 -26.28 -13.07 5.80
C LEU A 220 -26.68 -14.53 5.55
N GLN A 221 -26.77 -14.89 4.28
CA GLN A 221 -27.24 -16.20 3.84
C GLN A 221 -26.36 -17.35 4.34
N HIS A 222 -25.06 -17.14 4.40
CA HIS A 222 -24.10 -18.23 4.59
C HIS A 222 -23.43 -18.28 5.95
N MET A 223 -23.18 -17.13 6.58
CA MET A 223 -22.41 -17.05 7.82
C MET A 223 -23.28 -16.68 9.02
N THR A 224 -24.45 -16.08 8.79
CA THR A 224 -25.22 -15.42 9.84
C THR A 224 -26.72 -15.75 9.79
N PRO A 225 -27.12 -17.04 9.84
CA PRO A 225 -28.53 -17.43 9.81
C PRO A 225 -29.29 -17.14 11.12
N GLN A 226 -28.56 -16.82 12.19
CA GLN A 226 -29.12 -16.51 13.51
C GLN A 226 -29.66 -15.07 13.58
N GLN A 227 -30.68 -14.84 14.42
CA GLN A 227 -31.21 -13.49 14.68
C GLN A 227 -30.37 -12.75 15.74
N SER A 228 -30.64 -11.45 15.90
CA SER A 228 -29.99 -10.56 16.88
C SER A 228 -28.48 -10.40 16.70
N ILE A 229 -28.03 -10.28 15.45
CA ILE A 229 -26.61 -10.06 15.13
C ILE A 229 -26.26 -8.58 15.20
N LEU A 230 -25.16 -8.23 15.86
CA LEU A 230 -24.64 -6.87 15.85
C LEU A 230 -23.62 -6.68 14.72
N VAL A 231 -23.92 -5.81 13.76
CA VAL A 231 -23.01 -5.42 12.69
C VAL A 231 -22.31 -4.11 13.08
N ILE A 232 -20.98 -4.16 13.18
CA ILE A 232 -20.14 -2.98 13.42
C ILE A 232 -19.46 -2.61 12.10
N SER A 233 -19.76 -1.42 11.57
CA SER A 233 -19.20 -0.98 10.28
C SER A 233 -18.73 0.48 10.28
N ASP A 234 -17.98 0.81 9.22
CA ASP A 234 -17.56 2.18 8.92
C ASP A 234 -18.71 3.00 8.31
N ARG A 235 -18.59 4.34 8.33
CA ARG A 235 -19.54 5.30 7.73
C ARG A 235 -19.32 5.39 6.21
N ASN A 236 -19.61 4.30 5.49
CA ASN A 236 -19.60 4.28 4.03
C ASN A 236 -21.04 4.27 3.51
N ASN A 237 -21.36 5.18 2.59
CA ASN A 237 -22.71 5.31 2.03
C ASN A 237 -23.20 4.03 1.33
N GLY A 238 -22.30 3.25 0.73
CA GLY A 238 -22.62 1.96 0.16
C GLY A 238 -22.98 0.91 1.21
N ILE A 239 -22.31 0.90 2.37
CA ILE A 239 -22.67 0.04 3.51
C ILE A 239 -24.02 0.46 4.06
N LYS A 240 -24.24 1.76 4.29
CA LYS A 240 -25.51 2.29 4.78
C LYS A 240 -26.67 1.87 3.88
N ALA A 241 -26.55 2.13 2.58
CA ALA A 241 -27.56 1.75 1.59
C ALA A 241 -27.84 0.24 1.57
N ALA A 242 -26.79 -0.59 1.68
CA ALA A 242 -26.94 -2.05 1.66
C ALA A 242 -27.61 -2.59 2.94
N LEU A 243 -27.33 -2.01 4.10
CA LEU A 243 -27.95 -2.42 5.35
C LEU A 243 -29.41 -1.95 5.43
N GLU A 244 -29.74 -0.74 4.97
CA GLU A 244 -31.09 -0.14 5.07
C GLU A 244 -32.18 -0.74 4.17
N VAL A 245 -31.84 -1.70 3.30
CA VAL A 245 -32.85 -2.41 2.49
C VAL A 245 -33.82 -3.15 3.42
N LEU A 246 -35.11 -2.78 3.38
CA LEU A 246 -36.14 -3.32 4.28
C LEU A 246 -36.24 -4.85 4.22
N ASP A 247 -36.13 -5.43 3.03
CA ASP A 247 -36.14 -6.88 2.81
C ASP A 247 -34.72 -7.50 2.80
N GLY A 248 -33.71 -6.73 3.19
CA GLY A 248 -32.30 -7.14 3.16
C GLY A 248 -31.88 -8.01 4.35
N GLY A 249 -32.75 -8.18 5.36
CA GLY A 249 -32.51 -9.00 6.56
C GLY A 249 -31.51 -8.42 7.57
N TRP A 250 -30.97 -7.22 7.31
CA TRP A 250 -30.05 -6.50 8.20
C TRP A 250 -30.73 -5.47 9.10
N VAL A 251 -32.02 -5.64 9.35
CA VAL A 251 -32.86 -4.77 10.18
C VAL A 251 -33.35 -5.52 11.42
N PRO A 252 -33.70 -4.82 12.52
CA PRO A 252 -34.28 -5.46 13.70
C PRO A 252 -35.57 -6.23 13.37
N PRO A 253 -35.83 -7.38 14.03
CA PRO A 253 -35.06 -7.99 15.11
C PRO A 253 -33.90 -8.90 14.65
N ALA A 254 -33.72 -9.08 13.34
CA ALA A 254 -32.71 -9.99 12.79
C ALA A 254 -31.29 -9.47 12.99
N ALA A 255 -31.06 -8.17 12.79
CA ALA A 255 -29.77 -7.55 13.03
C ALA A 255 -29.89 -6.15 13.62
N TYR A 256 -28.90 -5.80 14.43
CA TYR A 256 -28.66 -4.50 15.02
C TYR A 256 -27.38 -3.92 14.43
N ARG A 257 -27.22 -2.60 14.52
CA ARG A 257 -26.10 -1.89 13.91
C ARG A 257 -25.40 -1.04 14.95
N ALA A 258 -24.09 -1.02 14.89
CA ALA A 258 -23.26 -0.12 15.66
C ALA A 258 -22.16 0.46 14.79
N PHE A 259 -21.65 1.61 15.21
CA PHE A 259 -20.56 2.28 14.53
C PHE A 259 -19.23 1.81 15.07
N ARG A 260 -18.23 1.74 14.20
CA ARG A 260 -16.87 1.42 14.63
C ARG A 260 -16.31 2.53 15.53
N ILE A 261 -15.98 2.16 16.76
CA ILE A 261 -15.48 3.10 17.80
C ILE A 261 -14.26 3.92 17.35
N LYS A 262 -13.41 3.39 16.49
CA LYS A 262 -12.25 4.12 15.96
C LYS A 262 -12.65 5.43 15.26
N HIS A 263 -13.74 5.42 14.49
CA HIS A 263 -14.24 6.61 13.79
C HIS A 263 -14.96 7.56 14.74
N VAL A 264 -15.72 6.99 15.68
CA VAL A 264 -16.35 7.75 16.78
C VAL A 264 -15.29 8.51 17.59
N ALA A 265 -14.22 7.84 17.99
CA ALA A 265 -13.11 8.41 18.73
C ALA A 265 -12.37 9.50 17.92
N ALA A 266 -12.15 9.28 16.62
CA ALA A 266 -11.55 10.29 15.75
C ALA A 266 -12.40 11.58 15.70
N ASN A 267 -13.72 11.46 15.52
CA ASN A 267 -14.63 12.60 15.55
C ASN A 267 -14.69 13.26 16.93
N PHE A 268 -14.67 12.47 17.99
CA PHE A 268 -14.64 12.96 19.37
C PHE A 268 -13.42 13.85 19.60
N THR A 269 -12.24 13.47 19.11
CA THR A 269 -11.02 14.29 19.26
C THR A 269 -11.04 15.63 18.51
N LEU A 270 -11.91 15.79 17.50
CA LEU A 270 -12.08 17.08 16.82
C LEU A 270 -12.84 18.08 17.71
N SER A 271 -13.84 17.59 18.44
CA SER A 271 -14.67 18.39 19.36
C SER A 271 -14.00 18.59 20.72
N PHE A 272 -13.35 17.55 21.25
CA PHE A 272 -12.81 17.52 22.60
C PHE A 272 -11.32 17.20 22.58
N LYS A 273 -10.50 18.23 22.84
CA LYS A 273 -9.04 18.12 22.85
C LYS A 273 -8.55 17.67 24.23
N GLY A 274 -8.06 16.44 24.34
CA GLY A 274 -7.49 15.92 25.58
C GLY A 274 -6.98 14.50 25.40
N LYS A 275 -5.90 14.12 26.09
CA LYS A 275 -5.29 12.79 25.93
C LYS A 275 -6.13 11.67 26.58
N ASP A 276 -6.90 11.99 27.61
CA ASP A 276 -7.62 10.98 28.40
C ASP A 276 -9.09 10.83 28.02
N ALA A 277 -9.76 11.90 27.56
CA ALA A 277 -11.19 11.86 27.20
C ALA A 277 -11.51 10.84 26.09
N MET A 278 -10.66 10.78 25.05
CA MET A 278 -10.78 9.75 24.00
C MET A 278 -10.63 8.34 24.56
N ARG A 279 -9.69 8.14 25.51
CA ARG A 279 -9.46 6.83 26.14
C ARG A 279 -10.67 6.40 26.97
N LEU A 280 -11.25 7.32 27.74
CA LEU A 280 -12.45 7.06 28.54
C LEU A 280 -13.63 6.62 27.66
N LEU A 281 -13.88 7.33 26.56
CA LEU A 281 -14.93 6.96 25.60
C LEU A 281 -14.69 5.58 24.98
N VAL A 282 -13.45 5.31 24.56
CA VAL A 282 -13.08 4.01 23.97
C VAL A 282 -13.23 2.89 24.99
N ASN A 283 -12.83 3.09 26.24
CA ASN A 283 -12.99 2.10 27.30
C ASN A 283 -14.46 1.81 27.59
N ALA A 284 -15.31 2.84 27.66
CA ALA A 284 -16.75 2.67 27.80
C ALA A 284 -17.31 1.83 26.63
N ALA A 285 -16.98 2.16 25.39
CA ALA A 285 -17.48 1.44 24.21
C ALA A 285 -17.01 -0.03 24.12
N TYR A 286 -15.86 -0.38 24.72
CA TYR A 286 -15.36 -1.76 24.79
C TYR A 286 -15.79 -2.51 26.06
N ALA A 287 -16.53 -1.85 26.97
CA ALA A 287 -17.05 -2.50 28.16
C ALA A 287 -17.99 -3.65 27.78
N LYS A 288 -17.83 -4.80 28.45
CA LYS A 288 -18.60 -6.02 28.15
C LYS A 288 -19.89 -6.13 28.96
N ILE A 289 -19.97 -5.39 30.05
CA ILE A 289 -21.11 -5.36 30.97
C ILE A 289 -21.48 -3.91 31.28
N GLU A 290 -22.75 -3.70 31.60
CA GLU A 290 -23.32 -2.39 31.89
C GLU A 290 -22.60 -1.68 33.04
N VAL A 291 -22.22 -2.41 34.10
CA VAL A 291 -21.49 -1.86 35.25
C VAL A 291 -20.14 -1.25 34.85
N ASP A 292 -19.39 -1.90 33.97
CA ASP A 292 -18.11 -1.38 33.49
C ASP A 292 -18.31 -0.20 32.55
N PHE A 293 -19.36 -0.25 31.71
CA PHE A 293 -19.74 0.86 30.86
C PHE A 293 -20.06 2.10 31.69
N ASP A 294 -20.95 1.95 32.68
CA ASP A 294 -21.36 3.02 33.59
C ASP A 294 -20.16 3.59 34.34
N TYR A 295 -19.26 2.74 34.85
CA TYR A 295 -18.03 3.20 35.49
C TYR A 295 -17.20 4.13 34.60
N TRP A 296 -16.92 3.73 33.35
CA TRP A 296 -16.15 4.58 32.44
C TRP A 296 -16.91 5.82 32.00
N PHE A 297 -18.22 5.69 31.78
CA PHE A 297 -19.08 6.78 31.33
C PHE A 297 -19.33 7.81 32.43
N ASP A 298 -19.35 7.40 33.70
CA ASP A 298 -19.44 8.28 34.87
C ASP A 298 -18.15 9.08 35.08
N ILE A 299 -16.98 8.47 34.83
CA ILE A 299 -15.70 9.20 34.83
C ILE A 299 -15.71 10.24 33.71
N LEU A 300 -16.14 9.86 32.50
CA LEU A 300 -16.29 10.78 31.38
C LEU A 300 -17.22 11.96 31.74
N ARG A 301 -18.34 11.68 32.43
CA ARG A 301 -19.30 12.68 32.88
C ARG A 301 -18.73 13.63 33.91
N THR A 302 -17.87 13.12 34.80
CA THR A 302 -17.22 13.91 35.86
C THR A 302 -16.16 14.85 35.29
N GLU A 303 -15.46 14.42 34.23
CA GLU A 303 -14.49 15.25 33.51
C GLU A 303 -15.19 16.40 32.77
N ASP A 304 -16.23 16.09 31.98
CA ASP A 304 -17.01 17.09 31.22
C ASP A 304 -18.35 16.50 30.77
N LEU A 305 -19.44 17.04 31.33
CA LEU A 305 -20.83 16.66 30.98
C LEU A 305 -21.10 16.76 29.47
N THR A 306 -20.51 17.73 28.78
CA THR A 306 -20.74 17.93 27.34
C THR A 306 -20.18 16.80 26.49
N MET A 307 -19.19 16.05 26.98
CA MET A 307 -18.66 14.86 26.31
C MET A 307 -19.69 13.72 26.31
N CYS A 308 -20.38 13.52 27.44
CA CYS A 308 -21.45 12.53 27.55
C CYS A 308 -22.66 12.92 26.71
N ASP A 309 -23.06 14.19 26.75
CA ASP A 309 -24.15 14.70 25.91
C ASP A 309 -23.82 14.50 24.44
N TRP A 310 -22.60 14.80 24.00
CA TRP A 310 -22.17 14.56 22.63
C TRP A 310 -22.21 13.07 22.24
N ALA A 311 -21.76 12.18 23.13
CA ALA A 311 -21.81 10.74 22.90
C ALA A 311 -23.25 10.21 22.79
N ASN A 312 -24.17 10.74 23.61
CA ASN A 312 -25.59 10.36 23.61
C ASN A 312 -26.40 11.01 22.47
N MET A 313 -26.00 12.20 22.00
CA MET A 313 -26.62 12.94 20.90
C MET A 313 -26.14 12.49 19.52
N MET A 314 -25.47 11.35 19.41
CA MET A 314 -25.12 10.75 18.12
C MET A 314 -26.37 10.29 17.36
N GLU A 315 -27.12 11.24 16.80
CA GLU A 315 -28.24 10.97 15.90
C GLU A 315 -27.75 10.29 14.62
N TYR A 316 -28.43 9.23 14.21
CA TYR A 316 -28.12 8.48 13.00
C TYR A 316 -28.01 9.36 11.72
N ASP A 317 -28.78 10.45 11.66
CA ASP A 317 -28.91 11.32 10.48
C ASP A 317 -27.84 12.41 10.39
N LYS A 318 -27.33 12.90 11.53
CA LYS A 318 -26.24 13.89 11.60
C LYS A 318 -24.87 13.31 11.21
N TRP A 319 -24.86 12.02 10.88
CA TRP A 319 -23.65 11.28 10.54
C TRP A 319 -23.71 10.78 9.09
N THR A 320 -24.05 11.70 8.15
CA THR A 320 -23.89 11.57 6.67
C THR A 320 -22.54 12.04 6.18
#